data_AF-Q7KKI9-F1
#
_entry.id   AF-Q7KKI9-F1
#
_cell.length_a   1.000
_cell.length_b   1.000
_cell.length_c   1.000
_cell.angle_alpha   90.00
_cell.angle_beta   90.00
_cell.angle_gamma   90.00
#
_symmetry.space_group_name_H-M   'P 1'
#
loop_
_entity.id
_entity.type
_entity.pdbx_description
1 polymer ?
#
loop_
_entity_poly.entity_id
_entity_poly.type
_entity_poly.pdbx_seq_one_letter_code
_entity_poly.pdbx_strand_id
1 'polypeptide(L)'
;MGQLKDHNNIVRLIMHSSVSLGFPSVDYVLLVMEYMPMTLLDYINYHLTVLQPAERLINVRILSYQMFRGLGYLHLLGISHRDVKPENLLIDNQKMVLKLSDFGSAKLLVPQEPSISYICSRLYRAPELFAGYELYSCAVDIWSAGCVLAELLKGYPLFSSHKHDR
;
A
#
# COMPACT_ATOMS: atom_id res chain seq x y z
N MET A 1 -7.96 -6.26 -22.09
CA MET A 1 -7.76 -5.62 -20.77
C MET A 1 -6.35 -5.95 -20.33
N GLY A 2 -5.54 -4.91 -20.04
CA GLY A 2 -4.09 -5.06 -19.84
C GLY A 2 -3.78 -5.74 -18.51
N GLN A 3 -3.13 -6.90 -18.58
CA GLN A 3 -2.49 -7.50 -17.42
C GLN A 3 -1.40 -6.54 -16.93
N LEU A 4 -1.28 -6.34 -15.61
CA LEU A 4 -0.12 -5.65 -15.04
C LEU A 4 1.13 -6.39 -15.54
N LYS A 5 2.00 -5.69 -16.27
CA LYS A 5 3.34 -6.18 -16.58
C LYS A 5 4.15 -6.26 -15.30
N ASP A 6 5.13 -7.16 -15.28
CA ASP A 6 6.07 -7.29 -14.18
C ASP A 6 6.74 -5.95 -13.86
N HIS A 7 6.71 -5.57 -12.58
CA HIS A 7 7.33 -4.35 -12.07
C HIS A 7 8.08 -4.63 -10.77
N ASN A 8 9.31 -4.14 -10.66
CA ASN A 8 10.20 -4.45 -9.53
C ASN A 8 9.65 -4.04 -8.16
N ASN A 9 8.72 -3.07 -8.10
CA ASN A 9 8.12 -2.55 -6.88
C ASN A 9 6.64 -2.93 -6.71
N ILE A 10 6.20 -3.99 -7.37
CA ILE A 10 4.88 -4.62 -7.16
C ILE A 10 5.13 -6.10 -6.87
N VAL A 11 4.37 -6.67 -5.94
CA VAL A 11 4.42 -8.11 -5.64
C VAL A 11 3.92 -8.89 -6.85
N ARG A 12 4.73 -9.85 -7.29
CA ARG A 12 4.43 -10.68 -8.45
C ARG A 12 3.44 -11.76 -8.10
N LEU A 13 2.33 -11.82 -8.82
CA LEU A 13 1.45 -12.98 -8.86
C LEU A 13 2.12 -14.08 -9.68
N ILE A 14 2.46 -15.19 -9.03
CA ILE A 14 3.11 -16.34 -9.66
C ILE A 14 2.05 -17.21 -10.35
N MET A 15 0.95 -17.50 -9.66
CA MET A 15 -0.18 -18.25 -10.19
C MET A 15 -1.44 -17.95 -9.39
N HIS A 16 -2.58 -18.36 -9.93
CA HIS A 16 -3.87 -18.35 -9.23
C HIS A 16 -4.58 -19.69 -9.47
N SER A 17 -5.43 -20.08 -8.53
CA SER A 17 -6.24 -21.30 -8.62
C SER A 17 -7.60 -21.07 -7.96
N SER A 18 -8.62 -21.77 -8.40
CA SER A 18 -9.94 -21.78 -7.76
C SER A 18 -10.19 -23.15 -7.15
N VAL A 19 -10.61 -23.17 -5.88
CA VAL A 19 -10.88 -24.41 -5.15
C VAL A 19 -12.20 -24.31 -4.39
N SER A 20 -12.97 -25.39 -4.36
CA SER A 20 -14.18 -25.49 -3.54
C SER A 20 -13.86 -26.34 -2.31
N LEU A 21 -14.08 -25.80 -1.11
CA LEU A 21 -13.73 -26.47 0.15
C LEU A 21 -14.93 -26.47 1.12
N GLY A 22 -14.99 -27.49 1.98
CA GLY A 22 -15.95 -27.59 3.09
C GLY A 22 -17.31 -28.22 2.75
N PHE A 23 -18.14 -28.35 3.80
CA PHE A 23 -19.54 -28.77 3.73
C PHE A 23 -20.40 -27.82 4.59
N PRO A 24 -21.26 -26.96 3.99
CA PRO A 24 -21.49 -26.79 2.56
C PRO A 24 -20.26 -26.22 1.82
N SER A 25 -20.17 -26.48 0.51
CA SER A 25 -19.02 -26.05 -0.31
C SER A 25 -18.97 -24.54 -0.46
N VAL A 26 -17.81 -23.96 -0.21
CA VAL A 26 -17.50 -22.55 -0.45
C VAL A 26 -16.36 -22.47 -1.46
N ASP A 27 -16.49 -21.58 -2.45
CA ASP A 27 -15.47 -21.33 -3.45
C ASP A 27 -14.44 -20.31 -2.97
N TYR A 28 -13.16 -20.62 -3.19
CA TYR A 28 -12.02 -19.79 -2.85
C TYR A 28 -11.16 -19.55 -4.09
N VAL A 29 -10.66 -18.32 -4.21
CA VAL A 29 -9.59 -17.98 -5.15
C VAL A 29 -8.28 -17.90 -4.37
N LEU A 30 -7.33 -18.75 -4.73
CA LEU A 30 -5.98 -18.77 -4.16
C LEU A 30 -5.06 -17.96 -5.06
N LEU A 31 -4.40 -16.96 -4.48
CA LEU A 31 -3.41 -16.13 -5.15
C LEU A 31 -2.02 -16.50 -4.62
N VAL A 32 -1.19 -17.15 -5.44
CA VAL A 32 0.17 -17.52 -5.08
C VAL A 32 1.10 -16.41 -5.56
N MET A 33 1.73 -15.71 -4.62
CA MET A 33 2.56 -14.55 -4.89
C MET A 33 4.01 -14.80 -4.46
N GLU A 34 4.94 -13.98 -4.96
CA GLU A 34 6.30 -14.00 -4.42
C GLU A 34 6.31 -13.66 -2.93
N TYR A 35 7.18 -14.35 -2.18
CA TYR A 35 7.31 -14.14 -0.75
C TYR A 35 8.24 -12.97 -0.47
N MET A 36 7.83 -12.12 0.48
CA MET A 36 8.64 -11.04 1.04
C MET A 36 8.69 -11.22 2.56
N PRO A 37 9.86 -11.05 3.20
CA PRO A 37 10.08 -11.53 4.56
C PRO A 37 9.35 -10.74 5.64
N MET A 38 9.03 -9.46 5.41
CA MET A 38 8.30 -8.63 6.38
C MET A 38 7.56 -7.48 5.70
N THR A 39 6.75 -6.77 6.47
CA THR A 39 6.09 -5.52 6.05
C THR A 39 6.94 -4.30 6.41
N LEU A 40 6.60 -3.15 5.83
CA LEU A 40 7.21 -1.88 6.22
C LEU A 40 6.83 -1.50 7.65
N LEU A 41 5.65 -1.91 8.13
CA LEU A 41 5.26 -1.74 9.53
C LEU A 41 6.25 -2.45 10.47
N ASP A 42 6.60 -3.70 10.17
CA ASP A 42 7.59 -4.46 10.94
C ASP A 42 8.94 -3.74 10.92
N TYR A 43 9.36 -3.26 9.76
CA TYR A 43 10.61 -2.52 9.60
C TYR A 43 10.62 -1.22 10.46
N ILE A 44 9.53 -0.47 10.48
CA ILE A 44 9.40 0.76 11.28
C ILE A 44 9.49 0.44 12.78
N ASN A 45 8.81 -0.62 13.23
CA ASN A 45 8.76 -0.99 14.65
C ASN A 45 10.07 -1.58 15.18
N TYR A 46 10.73 -2.44 14.40
CA TYR A 46 11.84 -3.26 14.89
C TYR A 46 13.22 -2.83 14.39
N HIS A 47 13.32 -2.15 13.25
CA HIS A 47 14.60 -1.83 12.62
C HIS A 47 14.88 -0.32 12.60
N LEU A 48 13.91 0.51 12.24
CA LEU A 48 14.12 1.94 12.03
C LEU A 48 14.65 2.67 13.28
N THR A 49 14.18 2.28 14.47
CA THR A 49 14.51 2.92 15.75
C THR A 49 15.95 2.68 16.20
N VAL A 50 16.56 1.56 15.79
CA VAL A 50 17.94 1.19 16.18
C VAL A 50 19.01 1.72 15.22
N LEU A 51 18.61 2.24 14.06
CA LEU A 51 19.53 2.78 13.06
C LEU A 51 20.12 4.13 13.47
N GLN A 52 21.36 4.36 13.06
CA GLN A 52 21.99 5.68 13.13
C GLN A 52 21.27 6.69 12.22
N PRO A 53 21.22 7.98 12.57
CA PRO A 53 20.45 8.98 11.82
C PRO A 53 20.77 9.06 10.32
N ALA A 54 22.04 8.94 9.94
CA ALA A 54 22.47 9.00 8.54
C ALA A 54 21.98 7.78 7.74
N GLU A 55 22.12 6.57 8.32
CA GLU A 55 21.65 5.32 7.72
C GLU A 55 20.12 5.30 7.61
N ARG A 56 19.43 5.75 8.66
CA ARG A 56 17.98 5.92 8.64
C ARG A 56 17.54 6.78 7.46
N LEU A 57 18.16 7.94 7.25
CA LEU A 57 17.80 8.84 6.16
C LEU A 57 18.03 8.21 4.78
N ILE A 58 19.12 7.45 4.60
CA ILE A 58 19.39 6.73 3.36
C ILE A 58 18.28 5.70 3.10
N ASN A 59 17.94 4.89 4.10
CA ASN A 59 16.92 3.86 3.98
C ASN A 59 15.54 4.45 3.69
N VAL A 60 15.17 5.55 4.35
CA VAL A 60 13.93 6.29 4.06
C VAL A 60 13.89 6.70 2.58
N ARG A 61 14.98 7.28 2.05
CA ARG A 61 15.03 7.71 0.64
C ARG A 61 14.86 6.52 -0.32
N ILE A 62 15.55 5.41 -0.07
CA ILE A 62 15.49 4.20 -0.89
C ILE A 62 14.07 3.61 -0.91
N LEU A 63 13.45 3.46 0.26
CA LEU A 63 12.14 2.84 0.40
C LEU A 63 11.03 3.75 -0.16
N SER A 64 11.08 5.05 0.12
CA SER A 64 10.12 6.01 -0.41
C SER A 64 10.21 6.11 -1.93
N TYR A 65 11.42 6.13 -2.50
CA TYR A 65 11.59 6.11 -3.96
C TYR A 65 10.91 4.89 -4.59
N GLN A 66 11.11 3.70 -4.03
CA GLN A 66 10.51 2.46 -4.53
C GLN A 66 8.98 2.43 -4.41
N MET A 67 8.44 2.95 -3.30
CA MET A 67 6.99 3.10 -3.10
C MET A 67 6.40 4.01 -4.17
N PHE A 68 6.95 5.21 -4.38
CA PHE A 68 6.48 6.13 -5.40
C PHE A 68 6.69 5.59 -6.82
N ARG A 69 7.76 4.83 -7.08
CA ARG A 69 7.99 4.18 -8.37
C ARG A 69 6.92 3.12 -8.67
N GLY A 70 6.52 2.33 -7.67
CA GLY A 70 5.41 1.38 -7.78
C GLY A 70 4.07 2.08 -8.05
N LEU A 71 3.77 3.14 -7.29
CA LEU A 71 2.54 3.91 -7.47
C LEU A 71 2.50 4.61 -8.84
N GLY A 72 3.59 5.22 -9.26
CA GLY A 72 3.68 5.87 -10.58
C GLY A 72 3.39 4.91 -11.73
N TYR A 73 3.82 3.65 -11.62
CA TYR A 73 3.47 2.63 -12.61
C TYR A 73 1.98 2.29 -12.60
N LEU A 74 1.35 2.12 -11.43
CA LEU A 74 -0.10 1.89 -11.34
C LEU A 74 -0.90 3.08 -11.88
N HIS A 75 -0.51 4.29 -11.51
CA HIS A 75 -1.19 5.53 -11.88
C HIS A 75 -1.10 5.81 -13.38
N LEU A 76 0.00 5.43 -14.04
CA LEU A 76 0.12 5.49 -15.50
C LEU A 76 -0.93 4.62 -16.22
N LEU A 77 -1.39 3.55 -15.56
CA LEU A 77 -2.45 2.66 -16.04
C LEU A 77 -3.85 3.09 -15.57
N GLY A 78 -3.97 4.21 -14.85
CA GLY A 78 -5.22 4.67 -14.24
C GLY A 78 -5.68 3.87 -13.02
N ILE A 79 -4.82 2.98 -12.49
CA ILE A 79 -5.14 2.12 -11.36
C ILE A 79 -4.77 2.85 -10.07
N SER A 80 -5.75 3.08 -9.20
CA SER A 80 -5.50 3.51 -7.83
C SER A 80 -5.47 2.31 -6.89
N HIS A 81 -4.52 2.28 -5.97
CA HIS A 81 -4.36 1.21 -4.98
C HIS A 81 -5.42 1.30 -3.87
N ARG A 82 -5.73 2.52 -3.42
CA ARG A 82 -6.78 2.86 -2.45
C ARG A 82 -6.62 2.28 -1.04
N ASP A 83 -5.47 1.69 -0.71
CA ASP A 83 -5.14 1.23 0.64
C ASP A 83 -3.61 1.17 0.86
N VAL A 84 -2.91 2.23 0.46
CA VAL A 84 -1.47 2.37 0.72
C VAL A 84 -1.26 2.64 2.21
N LYS A 85 -0.55 1.74 2.87
CA LYS A 85 -0.21 1.77 4.30
C LYS A 85 0.99 0.87 4.58
N PRO A 86 1.74 1.03 5.68
CA PRO A 86 2.94 0.25 5.98
C PRO A 86 2.73 -1.27 5.94
N GLU A 87 1.54 -1.76 6.30
CA GLU A 87 1.18 -3.19 6.26
C GLU A 87 1.14 -3.76 4.83
N ASN A 88 0.75 -2.93 3.85
CA ASN A 88 0.60 -3.33 2.45
C ASN A 88 1.87 -3.08 1.63
N LEU A 89 2.94 -2.61 2.27
CA LEU A 89 4.25 -2.39 1.67
C LEU A 89 5.19 -3.49 2.17
N LEU A 90 5.52 -4.45 1.31
CA LEU A 90 6.38 -5.56 1.67
C LEU A 90 7.85 -5.20 1.46
N ILE A 91 8.73 -5.64 2.35
CA ILE A 91 10.16 -5.33 2.34
C ILE A 91 11.04 -6.57 2.50
N ASP A 92 12.10 -6.63 1.71
CA ASP A 92 13.30 -7.44 1.98
C ASP A 92 14.34 -6.49 2.57
N ASN A 93 14.47 -6.46 3.89
CA ASN A 93 15.36 -5.54 4.61
C ASN A 93 16.85 -5.82 4.32
N GLN A 94 17.22 -7.05 3.96
CA GLN A 94 18.61 -7.35 3.62
C GLN A 94 18.99 -6.76 2.26
N LYS A 95 18.05 -6.78 1.30
CA LYS A 95 18.26 -6.21 -0.05
C LYS A 95 17.78 -4.76 -0.19
N MET A 96 17.11 -4.23 0.83
CA MET A 96 16.41 -2.94 0.81
C MET A 96 15.44 -2.81 -0.38
N VAL A 97 14.72 -3.88 -0.71
CA VAL A 97 13.72 -3.91 -1.80
C VAL A 97 12.33 -3.76 -1.21
N LEU A 98 11.52 -2.85 -1.78
CA LEU A 98 10.12 -2.62 -1.41
C LEU A 98 9.17 -2.93 -2.57
N LYS A 99 8.07 -3.61 -2.26
CA LYS A 99 7.00 -3.96 -3.20
C LYS A 99 5.61 -3.64 -2.64
N LEU A 100 4.75 -3.03 -3.47
CA LEU A 100 3.32 -2.86 -3.17
C LEU A 100 2.62 -4.23 -3.18
N SER A 101 1.68 -4.43 -2.27
CA SER A 101 0.88 -5.65 -2.12
C SER A 101 -0.56 -5.32 -1.72
N ASP A 102 -1.42 -6.35 -1.67
CA ASP A 102 -2.85 -6.22 -1.34
C ASP A 102 -3.62 -5.27 -2.27
N PHE A 103 -3.92 -5.80 -3.45
CA PHE A 103 -4.72 -5.12 -4.46
C PHE A 103 -6.24 -5.32 -4.27
N GLY A 104 -6.70 -5.84 -3.12
CA GLY A 104 -8.12 -6.11 -2.87
C GLY A 104 -9.00 -4.87 -2.91
N SER A 105 -8.42 -3.70 -2.63
CA SER A 105 -9.09 -2.39 -2.75
C SER A 105 -8.79 -1.65 -4.06
N ALA A 106 -7.88 -2.15 -4.91
CA ALA A 106 -7.46 -1.42 -6.09
C ALA A 106 -8.60 -1.29 -7.12
N LYS A 107 -8.63 -0.18 -7.87
CA LYS A 107 -9.64 0.07 -8.92
C LYS A 107 -9.04 0.89 -10.05
N LEU A 108 -9.41 0.57 -11.29
CA LEU A 108 -9.24 1.45 -12.44
C LEU A 108 -10.19 2.65 -12.28
N LEU A 109 -9.64 3.85 -12.05
CA LEU A 109 -10.44 5.06 -11.90
C LEU A 109 -10.73 5.63 -13.29
N VAL A 110 -12.02 5.69 -13.63
CA VAL A 110 -12.50 6.29 -14.87
C VAL A 110 -12.92 7.73 -14.58
N PRO A 111 -12.41 8.72 -15.33
CA PRO A 111 -12.82 10.12 -15.13
C PRO A 111 -14.34 10.28 -15.18
N GLN A 112 -14.89 11.07 -14.25
CA GLN A 112 -16.33 11.33 -14.08
C GLN A 112 -17.18 10.12 -13.64
N GLU A 113 -16.57 8.96 -13.38
CA GLU A 113 -17.27 7.82 -12.79
C GLU A 113 -17.16 7.87 -11.25
N PRO A 114 -18.27 7.95 -10.50
CA PRO A 114 -18.22 7.95 -9.05
C PRO A 114 -17.65 6.63 -8.51
N SER A 115 -16.86 6.75 -7.45
CA SER A 115 -16.27 5.61 -6.75
C SER A 115 -16.50 5.74 -5.24
N ILE A 116 -16.70 4.62 -4.56
CA ILE A 116 -16.94 4.60 -3.11
C ILE A 116 -15.80 5.34 -2.39
N SER A 117 -16.18 6.28 -1.52
CA SER A 117 -15.27 7.15 -0.76
C SER A 117 -14.87 6.56 0.60
N TYR A 118 -15.68 5.66 1.17
CA TYR A 118 -15.34 4.89 2.37
C TYR A 118 -14.37 3.74 2.07
N ILE A 119 -13.20 4.10 1.56
CA ILE A 119 -12.05 3.21 1.31
C ILE A 119 -10.83 3.73 2.07
N CYS A 120 -9.70 3.04 1.95
CA CYS A 120 -8.43 3.38 2.63
C CYS A 120 -8.49 3.28 4.16
N SER A 121 -7.42 2.78 4.75
CA SER A 121 -7.23 2.73 6.20
C SER A 121 -7.17 4.14 6.81
N ARG A 122 -7.87 4.35 7.95
CA ARG A 122 -8.19 5.68 8.50
C ARG A 122 -6.99 6.63 8.62
N LEU A 123 -5.83 6.16 9.08
CA LEU A 123 -4.65 7.01 9.34
C LEU A 123 -3.99 7.52 8.04
N TYR A 124 -4.25 6.86 6.91
CA TYR A 124 -3.64 7.15 5.61
C TYR A 124 -4.65 7.71 4.61
N ARG A 125 -5.91 7.94 5.03
CA ARG A 125 -6.99 8.35 4.17
C ARG A 125 -6.87 9.83 3.79
N ALA A 126 -7.03 10.12 2.51
CA ALA A 126 -7.00 11.47 1.96
C ALA A 126 -8.20 12.32 2.43
N PRO A 127 -8.04 13.65 2.59
CA PRO A 127 -9.09 14.52 3.10
C PRO A 127 -10.35 14.52 2.23
N GLU A 128 -10.23 14.40 0.91
CA GLU A 128 -11.37 14.31 -0.01
C GLU A 128 -12.21 13.06 0.22
N LEU A 129 -11.59 11.94 0.63
CA LEU A 129 -12.28 10.71 0.98
C LEU A 129 -12.97 10.84 2.34
N PHE A 130 -12.36 11.55 3.29
CA PHE A 130 -13.01 11.90 4.56
C PHE A 130 -14.22 12.80 4.36
N ALA A 131 -14.15 13.74 3.42
CA ALA A 131 -15.24 14.62 3.04
C ALA A 131 -16.34 13.89 2.23
N GLY A 132 -16.13 12.61 1.88
CA GLY A 132 -17.12 11.79 1.19
C GLY A 132 -17.19 12.04 -0.33
N TYR A 133 -16.23 12.74 -0.92
CA TYR A 133 -16.23 12.95 -2.37
C TYR A 133 -16.04 11.62 -3.11
N GLU A 134 -16.94 11.34 -4.06
CA GLU A 134 -16.91 10.12 -4.88
C GLU A 134 -16.14 10.31 -6.20
N LEU A 135 -15.90 11.56 -6.58
CA LEU A 135 -15.07 11.93 -7.73
C LEU A 135 -13.67 12.29 -7.21
N TYR A 136 -12.81 11.28 -7.14
CA TYR A 136 -11.40 11.42 -6.77
C TYR A 136 -10.51 10.78 -7.84
N SER A 137 -9.21 11.03 -7.73
CA SER A 137 -8.21 10.50 -8.65
C SER A 137 -7.20 9.62 -7.91
N CYS A 138 -6.21 9.10 -8.64
CA CYS A 138 -5.08 8.38 -8.06
C CYS A 138 -4.28 9.21 -7.03
N ALA A 139 -4.50 10.53 -6.95
CA ALA A 139 -3.89 11.42 -5.96
C ALA A 139 -4.16 11.01 -4.51
N VAL A 140 -5.24 10.27 -4.24
CA VAL A 140 -5.51 9.72 -2.89
C VAL A 140 -4.37 8.80 -2.41
N ASP A 141 -3.75 8.03 -3.31
CA ASP A 141 -2.61 7.19 -2.97
C ASP A 141 -1.35 8.02 -2.70
N ILE A 142 -1.21 9.19 -3.32
CA ILE A 142 -0.08 10.10 -3.09
C ILE A 142 -0.19 10.72 -1.68
N TRP A 143 -1.40 11.06 -1.25
CA TRP A 143 -1.64 11.45 0.15
C TRP A 143 -1.24 10.33 1.11
N SER A 144 -1.75 9.11 0.89
CA SER A 144 -1.43 7.95 1.73
C SER A 144 0.08 7.67 1.77
N ALA A 145 0.77 7.73 0.62
CA ALA A 145 2.22 7.59 0.53
C ALA A 145 2.98 8.72 1.27
N GLY A 146 2.44 9.94 1.27
CA GLY A 146 2.96 11.05 2.07
C GLY A 146 2.86 10.76 3.58
N CYS A 147 1.74 10.21 4.04
CA CYS A 147 1.60 9.75 5.42
C CYS A 147 2.63 8.67 5.79
N VAL A 148 2.84 7.68 4.91
CA VAL A 148 3.85 6.63 5.10
C VAL A 148 5.28 7.21 5.15
N LEU A 149 5.61 8.14 4.26
CA LEU A 149 6.91 8.82 4.27
C LEU A 149 7.13 9.59 5.58
N ALA A 150 6.11 10.32 6.06
CA ALA A 150 6.20 11.01 7.33
C ALA A 150 6.37 10.04 8.51
N GLU A 151 5.70 8.90 8.48
CA GLU A 151 5.86 7.84 9.48
C GLU A 151 7.25 7.20 9.43
N LEU A 152 7.83 7.00 8.26
CA LEU A 152 9.22 6.58 8.07
C LEU A 152 10.25 7.56 8.64
N LEU A 153 9.92 8.86 8.66
CA LEU A 153 10.79 9.89 9.24
C LEU A 153 10.64 9.96 10.76
N LYS A 154 9.42 9.78 11.27
CA LYS A 154 9.06 9.97 12.69
C LYS A 154 9.15 8.70 13.54
N GLY A 155 8.98 7.53 12.93
CA GLY A 155 8.83 6.23 13.59
C GLY A 155 7.42 5.95 14.14
N TYR A 156 6.42 6.79 13.84
CA TYR A 156 5.02 6.59 14.24
C TYR A 156 4.06 7.36 13.31
N PRO A 157 2.78 6.96 13.21
CA PRO A 157 1.83 7.53 12.25
C PRO A 157 1.74 9.05 12.31
N LEU A 158 1.67 9.71 11.15
CA LEU A 158 1.55 11.17 11.05
C LEU A 158 0.26 11.67 11.69
N PHE A 159 -0.86 11.04 11.35
CA PHE A 159 -2.20 11.38 11.84
C PHE A 159 -2.71 10.30 12.80
N SER A 160 -2.17 10.25 14.01
CA SER A 160 -2.71 9.40 15.08
C SER A 160 -3.96 10.04 15.67
N SER A 161 -5.12 9.39 15.56
CA SER A 161 -6.26 9.78 16.39
C SER A 161 -6.01 9.28 17.81
N HIS A 162 -5.77 10.18 18.77
CA HIS A 162 -6.15 9.85 20.14
C HIS A 162 -7.64 9.55 20.12
N LYS A 163 -8.08 8.50 20.84
CA LYS A 163 -9.51 8.26 21.02
C LYS A 163 -10.14 9.60 21.40
N HIS A 164 -11.12 10.06 20.62
CA HIS A 164 -12.03 11.06 21.12
C HIS A 164 -12.75 10.38 22.28
N ASP A 165 -12.29 10.66 23.51
CA ASP A 165 -13.11 10.42 24.68
C ASP A 165 -14.41 11.18 24.46
N ARG A 166 -15.48 10.43 24.20
CA ARG A 166 -16.85 10.94 24.20
C ARG A 166 -17.34 11.01 25.63
#